data_AF-A0A6C0IJE4-F1
#
_entry.id   AF-A0A6C0IJE4-F1
#
_cell.length_a   1.000
_cell.length_b   1.000
_cell.length_c   1.000
_cell.angle_alpha   90.00
_cell.angle_beta   90.00
_cell.angle_gamma   90.00
#
_symmetry.space_group_name_H-M   'P 1'
#
loop_
_entity.id
_entity.type
_entity.pdbx_description
1 polymer ?
#
loop_
_entity_poly.entity_id
_entity_poly.type
_entity_poly.pdbx_seq_one_letter_code
_entity_poly.pdbx_strand_id
1 'polypeptide(L)'
;MDNIINKNIFVFWTGANVPSTNRINAYKQLINKSECNIILITTQNLGKYILKDHPLHPAYQYLSETQKGDYLKAYMMNFHGGGYSDIKQTTNSWKKSFDKLYNSDKWIIGYRESKIDHIAYKPFANYWRELVGNGGFICKSQTPLTKEWYNDMLTILNIKLNKLKQFPATFPQDCAEVSKGKYPIEWNEINGRIFHRLCYKYKDTLLYDLPEPILNNYR
;
A
#
# COMPACT_ATOMS: atom_id res chain seq x y z
N MET A 1 20.96 -15.74 -16.23
CA MET A 1 20.96 -15.71 -14.75
C MET A 1 19.54 -15.48 -14.32
N ASP A 2 18.87 -16.50 -13.80
CA ASP A 2 17.55 -16.34 -13.25
C ASP A 2 17.64 -15.37 -12.08
N ASN A 3 17.04 -14.20 -12.24
CA ASN A 3 16.93 -13.23 -11.15
C ASN A 3 16.10 -13.91 -10.06
N ILE A 4 16.75 -14.38 -8.99
CA ILE A 4 16.05 -14.94 -7.84
C ILE A 4 15.22 -13.80 -7.26
N ILE A 5 13.92 -13.82 -7.53
CA ILE A 5 12.98 -12.87 -6.95
C ILE A 5 12.90 -13.20 -5.46
N ASN A 6 13.51 -12.34 -4.65
CA ASN A 6 13.29 -12.35 -3.22
C ASN A 6 11.81 -12.02 -2.99
N LYS A 7 11.01 -13.05 -2.68
CA LYS A 7 9.55 -12.98 -2.46
C LYS A 7 9.25 -12.19 -1.18
N ASN A 8 9.59 -10.91 -1.21
CA ASN A 8 9.52 -9.98 -0.11
C ASN A 8 8.12 -9.41 -0.01
N ILE A 9 7.54 -9.43 1.19
CA ILE A 9 6.28 -8.76 1.50
C ILE A 9 6.56 -7.66 2.51
N PHE A 10 6.37 -6.42 2.08
CA PHE A 10 6.49 -5.25 2.92
C PHE A 10 5.23 -5.05 3.78
N VAL A 11 5.46 -4.79 5.05
CA VAL A 11 4.43 -4.48 6.05
C VAL A 11 4.88 -3.22 6.78
N PHE A 12 3.96 -2.30 7.05
CA PHE A 12 4.32 -0.98 7.60
C PHE A 12 3.77 -0.78 9.01
N TRP A 13 4.65 -0.37 9.92
CA TRP A 13 4.28 0.16 11.24
C TRP A 13 5.04 1.47 11.48
N THR A 14 4.41 2.57 11.09
CA THR A 14 5.03 3.90 11.01
C THR A 14 4.84 4.74 12.28
N GLY A 15 4.11 4.21 13.26
CA GLY A 15 3.95 4.80 14.59
C GLY A 15 4.99 4.31 15.58
N ALA A 16 5.13 5.05 16.68
CA ALA A 16 5.98 4.66 17.81
C ALA A 16 5.22 3.84 18.87
N ASN A 17 3.89 3.76 18.75
CA ASN A 17 3.04 3.01 19.66
C ASN A 17 3.19 1.50 19.47
N VAL A 18 2.89 0.74 20.53
CA VAL A 18 2.87 -0.72 20.48
C VAL A 18 1.63 -1.18 19.71
N PRO A 19 1.76 -2.11 18.73
CA PRO A 19 0.59 -2.69 18.07
C PRO A 19 -0.28 -3.47 19.06
N SER A 20 -1.59 -3.52 18.81
CA SER A 20 -2.50 -4.34 19.62
C SER A 20 -2.15 -5.83 19.55
N THR A 21 -2.63 -6.61 20.53
CA THR A 21 -2.48 -8.08 20.52
C THR A 21 -3.01 -8.70 19.23
N ASN A 22 -4.13 -8.19 18.70
CA ASN A 22 -4.70 -8.67 17.44
C ASN A 22 -3.79 -8.39 16.24
N ARG A 23 -3.18 -7.20 16.16
CA ARG A 23 -2.17 -6.86 15.13
C ARG A 23 -0.94 -7.75 15.25
N ILE A 24 -0.43 -7.99 16.45
CA ILE A 24 0.73 -8.87 16.69
C ILE A 24 0.41 -10.30 16.24
N ASN A 25 -0.76 -10.82 16.60
CA ASN A 25 -1.19 -12.16 16.19
C ASN A 25 -1.37 -12.26 14.68
N ALA A 26 -1.95 -11.23 14.06
CA ALA A 26 -2.08 -11.15 12.60
C ALA A 26 -0.72 -11.16 11.90
N TYR A 27 0.25 -10.37 12.40
CA TYR A 27 1.61 -10.34 11.87
C TYR A 27 2.32 -11.69 11.97
N LYS A 28 2.24 -12.36 13.13
CA LYS A 28 2.82 -13.70 13.33
C LYS A 28 2.19 -14.73 12.38
N GLN A 29 0.88 -14.68 12.20
CA GLN A 29 0.19 -15.57 11.27
C GLN A 29 0.64 -15.32 9.83
N LEU A 30 0.78 -14.05 9.43
CA LEU A 30 1.24 -13.68 8.09
C LEU A 30 2.64 -14.23 7.81
N ILE A 31 3.56 -14.12 8.77
CA ILE A 31 4.90 -14.74 8.69
C ILE A 31 4.79 -16.24 8.44
N ASN A 32 4.01 -16.93 9.28
CA ASN A 32 3.96 -18.39 9.25
C ASN A 32 3.25 -18.95 8.01
N LYS A 33 2.28 -18.20 7.45
CA LYS A 33 1.39 -18.72 6.41
C LYS A 33 1.70 -18.23 5.00
N SER A 34 2.37 -17.09 4.85
CA SER A 34 2.65 -16.53 3.52
C SER A 34 3.68 -17.31 2.71
N GLU A 35 4.55 -18.11 3.36
CA GLU A 35 5.73 -18.77 2.79
C GLU A 35 6.67 -17.80 2.04
N CYS A 36 6.68 -16.54 2.48
CA CYS A 36 7.41 -15.43 1.86
C CYS A 36 8.24 -14.70 2.92
N ASN A 37 9.20 -13.89 2.47
CA ASN A 37 10.02 -13.10 3.38
C ASN A 37 9.24 -11.84 3.82
N ILE A 38 8.78 -11.80 5.07
CA ILE A 38 8.07 -10.63 5.60
C ILE A 38 9.07 -9.58 6.09
N ILE A 39 8.98 -8.37 5.55
CA ILE A 39 9.80 -7.22 5.92
C ILE A 39 8.91 -6.19 6.62
N LEU A 40 9.01 -6.12 7.94
CA LEU A 40 8.38 -5.06 8.73
C LEU A 40 9.21 -3.79 8.67
N ILE A 41 8.66 -2.75 8.03
CA ILE A 41 9.25 -1.41 7.98
C ILE A 41 8.70 -0.59 9.14
N THR A 42 9.62 -0.01 9.90
CA THR A 42 9.36 0.88 11.03
C THR A 42 10.17 2.16 10.89
N THR A 43 9.90 3.16 11.73
CA THR A 43 10.68 4.40 11.74
C THR A 43 12.17 4.17 11.99
N GLN A 44 12.55 3.11 12.71
CA GLN A 44 13.94 2.78 13.02
C GLN A 44 14.71 2.18 11.83
N ASN A 45 14.04 1.48 10.92
CA ASN A 45 14.69 0.80 9.80
C ASN A 45 14.36 1.38 8.42
N LEU A 46 13.41 2.30 8.32
CA LEU A 46 12.95 2.89 7.06
C LEU A 46 14.10 3.42 6.20
N GLY A 47 15.09 4.07 6.81
CA GLY A 47 16.25 4.64 6.10
C GLY A 47 17.04 3.63 5.27
N LYS A 48 16.97 2.32 5.58
CA LYS A 48 17.63 1.25 4.80
C LYS A 48 16.98 0.99 3.44
N TYR A 49 15.74 1.44 3.25
CA TYR A 49 14.94 1.18 2.06
C TYR A 49 14.69 2.43 1.22
N ILE A 50 15.15 3.59 1.68
CA ILE A 50 15.07 4.84 0.91
C ILE A 50 16.28 4.93 0.00
N LEU A 51 16.04 5.03 -1.31
CA LEU A 51 17.09 5.20 -2.29
C LEU A 51 17.68 6.61 -2.20
N LYS A 52 19.00 6.72 -2.30
CA LYS A 52 19.73 7.99 -2.21
C LYS A 52 19.23 9.02 -3.22
N ASP A 53 18.99 8.59 -4.46
CA ASP A 53 18.57 9.45 -5.56
C ASP A 53 17.05 9.69 -5.59
N HIS A 54 16.31 9.02 -4.70
CA HIS A 54 14.86 9.18 -4.54
C HIS A 54 14.50 9.31 -3.04
N PRO A 55 14.90 10.41 -2.38
CA PRO A 55 14.59 10.61 -0.98
C PRO A 55 13.07 10.71 -0.75
N LEU A 56 12.65 10.59 0.50
CA LEU A 56 11.27 10.84 0.88
C LEU A 56 10.86 12.28 0.55
N HIS A 57 9.64 12.45 0.06
CA HIS A 57 9.09 13.78 -0.23
C HIS A 57 9.08 14.64 1.05
N PRO A 58 9.36 15.97 0.97
CA PRO A 58 9.40 16.84 2.15
C PRO A 58 8.13 16.81 3.01
N ALA A 59 6.97 16.55 2.40
CA ALA A 59 5.69 16.42 3.09
C ALA A 59 5.58 15.19 4.01
N TYR A 60 6.40 14.15 3.80
CA TYR A 60 6.28 12.87 4.49
C TYR A 60 6.29 13.00 6.01
N GLN A 61 7.09 13.92 6.55
CA GLN A 61 7.19 14.15 7.99
C GLN A 61 5.89 14.67 8.62
N TYR A 62 5.06 15.38 7.85
CA TYR A 62 3.80 15.98 8.30
C TYR A 62 2.60 15.05 8.16
N LEU A 63 2.78 13.87 7.54
CA LEU A 63 1.72 12.90 7.33
C LEU A 63 1.32 12.18 8.63
N SER A 64 0.05 11.82 8.74
CA SER A 64 -0.43 10.88 9.78
C SER A 64 0.24 9.52 9.60
N GLU A 65 0.30 8.72 10.66
CA GLU A 65 0.92 7.39 10.58
C GLU A 65 0.25 6.52 9.50
N THR A 66 -1.07 6.59 9.39
CA THR A 66 -1.81 5.87 8.34
C THR A 66 -1.38 6.31 6.94
N GLN A 67 -1.25 7.63 6.72
CA GLN A 67 -0.87 8.18 5.43
C GLN A 67 0.63 8.03 5.11
N LYS A 68 1.50 7.91 6.13
CA LYS A 68 2.87 7.45 5.94
C LYS A 68 2.88 6.03 5.39
N GLY A 69 2.04 5.15 5.93
CA GLY A 69 1.84 3.80 5.39
C GLY A 69 1.40 3.83 3.92
N ASP A 70 0.40 4.64 3.58
CA ASP A 70 -0.06 4.84 2.20
C ASP A 70 1.03 5.37 1.26
N TYR A 71 1.84 6.34 1.72
CA TYR A 71 2.99 6.83 0.97
C TYR A 71 3.99 5.71 0.67
N LEU A 72 4.30 4.91 1.69
CA LEU A 72 5.27 3.82 1.57
C LEU A 72 4.78 2.72 0.63
N LYS A 73 3.46 2.51 0.46
CA LYS A 73 2.95 1.55 -0.55
C LYS A 73 3.41 1.95 -1.95
N ALA A 74 3.11 3.17 -2.37
CA ALA A 74 3.48 3.67 -3.69
C ALA A 74 5.00 3.68 -3.88
N TYR A 75 5.75 4.16 -2.86
CA TYR A 75 7.20 4.20 -2.89
C TYR A 75 7.83 2.79 -3.04
N MET A 76 7.47 1.86 -2.15
CA MET A 76 8.06 0.52 -2.15
C MET A 76 7.69 -0.25 -3.42
N MET A 77 6.44 -0.17 -3.87
CA MET A 77 6.03 -0.88 -5.09
C MET A 77 6.68 -0.31 -6.34
N ASN A 78 6.93 1.00 -6.40
CA ASN A 78 7.62 1.60 -7.54
C ASN A 78 9.11 1.23 -7.56
N PHE A 79 9.82 1.37 -6.43
CA PHE A 79 11.28 1.26 -6.40
C PHE A 79 11.80 -0.14 -6.10
N HIS A 80 11.10 -0.92 -5.27
CA HIS A 80 11.51 -2.27 -4.85
C HIS A 80 10.65 -3.37 -5.49
N GLY A 81 9.38 -3.07 -5.80
CA GLY A 81 8.42 -4.08 -6.23
C GLY A 81 8.11 -5.06 -5.09
N GLY A 82 7.73 -6.29 -5.43
CA GLY A 82 7.40 -7.30 -4.43
C GLY A 82 5.99 -7.17 -3.88
N GLY A 83 5.75 -7.76 -2.72
CA GLY A 83 4.46 -7.78 -2.04
C GLY A 83 4.29 -6.63 -1.07
N TYR A 84 3.06 -6.22 -0.85
CA TYR A 84 2.64 -5.39 0.27
C TYR A 84 1.45 -6.05 0.96
N SER A 85 1.38 -5.96 2.29
CA SER A 85 0.20 -6.36 3.06
C SER A 85 -0.07 -5.37 4.19
N ASP A 86 -1.35 -5.06 4.42
CA ASP A 86 -1.80 -4.62 5.74
C ASP A 86 -1.40 -5.67 6.80
N ILE A 87 -1.28 -5.28 8.07
CA ILE A 87 -1.11 -6.24 9.18
C ILE A 87 -2.43 -7.00 9.41
N LYS A 88 -2.73 -7.95 8.55
CA LYS A 88 -3.91 -8.81 8.58
C LYS A 88 -3.46 -10.24 8.36
N GLN A 89 -4.25 -11.18 8.86
CA GLN A 89 -4.01 -12.59 8.60
C GLN A 89 -4.27 -12.88 7.11
N THR A 90 -3.52 -13.82 6.53
CA THR A 90 -3.74 -14.30 5.15
C THR A 90 -4.50 -15.64 5.16
N THR A 91 -5.32 -15.88 4.14
CA THR A 91 -6.04 -17.16 3.98
C THR A 91 -5.16 -18.28 3.44
N ASN A 92 -4.08 -17.96 2.73
CA ASN A 92 -3.15 -18.94 2.13
C ASN A 92 -1.75 -18.34 1.87
N SER A 93 -0.85 -19.18 1.36
CA SER A 93 0.49 -18.81 0.88
C SER A 93 0.44 -17.87 -0.31
N TRP A 94 1.38 -16.92 -0.34
CA TRP A 94 1.54 -15.95 -1.44
C TRP A 94 2.55 -16.43 -2.50
N LYS A 95 3.25 -17.55 -2.23
CA LYS A 95 4.33 -18.07 -3.08
C LYS A 95 3.88 -18.30 -4.52
N LYS A 96 2.70 -18.91 -4.70
CA LYS A 96 2.11 -19.17 -6.02
C LYS A 96 1.75 -17.87 -6.76
N SER A 97 1.25 -16.87 -6.05
CA SER A 97 0.89 -15.57 -6.63
C SER A 97 2.15 -14.82 -7.11
N PHE A 98 3.26 -14.89 -6.35
CA PHE A 98 4.56 -14.42 -6.81
C PHE A 98 4.99 -15.11 -8.10
N ASP A 99 5.00 -16.44 -8.11
CA ASP A 99 5.43 -17.22 -9.29
C ASP A 99 4.56 -16.88 -10.51
N LYS A 100 3.24 -16.78 -10.32
CA LYS A 100 2.28 -16.45 -11.38
C LYS A 100 2.51 -15.05 -11.95
N LEU A 101 2.71 -14.04 -11.10
CA LEU A 101 2.96 -12.68 -11.58
C LEU A 101 4.27 -12.61 -12.38
N TYR A 102 5.36 -13.13 -11.83
CA TYR A 102 6.67 -12.99 -12.44
C TYR A 102 6.89 -13.87 -13.67
N ASN A 103 6.10 -14.94 -13.83
CA ASN A 103 6.06 -15.76 -15.05
C ASN A 103 5.03 -15.27 -16.11
N SER A 104 4.43 -14.08 -15.92
CA SER A 104 3.45 -13.50 -16.84
C SER A 104 3.92 -12.15 -17.40
N ASP A 105 3.18 -11.60 -18.36
CA ASP A 105 3.32 -10.22 -18.87
C ASP A 105 2.66 -9.16 -17.96
N LYS A 106 1.97 -9.59 -16.91
CA LYS A 106 1.18 -8.75 -16.00
C LYS A 106 2.06 -7.99 -15.02
N TRP A 107 1.53 -6.91 -14.46
CA TRP A 107 2.27 -5.94 -13.66
C TRP A 107 2.00 -6.03 -12.17
N ILE A 108 0.78 -6.46 -11.82
CA ILE A 108 0.33 -6.58 -10.44
C ILE A 108 -0.61 -7.78 -10.31
N ILE A 109 -0.53 -8.46 -9.17
CA ILE A 109 -1.48 -9.50 -8.77
C ILE A 109 -2.05 -9.14 -7.40
N GLY A 110 -3.36 -9.26 -7.25
CA GLY A 110 -4.06 -8.95 -6.00
C GLY A 110 -5.27 -9.85 -5.78
N TYR A 111 -5.99 -9.60 -4.69
CA TYR A 111 -7.35 -10.11 -4.53
C TYR A 111 -8.34 -9.08 -5.09
N ARG A 112 -9.55 -9.50 -5.43
CA ARG A 112 -10.58 -8.56 -5.93
C ARG A 112 -11.18 -7.78 -4.77
N GLU A 113 -11.54 -6.53 -5.01
CA GLU A 113 -12.44 -5.84 -4.10
C GLU A 113 -13.77 -6.60 -3.98
N SER A 114 -14.44 -6.47 -2.83
CA SER A 114 -15.60 -7.33 -2.50
C SER A 114 -16.96 -6.63 -2.63
N LYS A 115 -16.99 -5.30 -2.57
CA LYS A 115 -18.21 -4.50 -2.69
C LYS A 115 -17.93 -3.07 -3.16
N ILE A 116 -18.96 -2.45 -3.74
CA ILE A 116 -18.95 -1.08 -4.25
C ILE A 116 -18.44 -0.05 -3.22
N ASP A 117 -18.78 -0.22 -1.94
CA ASP A 117 -18.42 0.70 -0.87
C ASP A 117 -16.92 0.70 -0.53
N HIS A 118 -16.21 -0.36 -0.90
CA HIS A 118 -14.76 -0.44 -0.71
C HIS A 118 -13.99 0.39 -1.73
N ILE A 119 -14.64 0.80 -2.83
CA ILE A 119 -13.97 1.57 -3.86
C ILE A 119 -13.84 3.03 -3.44
N ALA A 120 -12.59 3.44 -3.21
CA ALA A 120 -12.20 4.81 -2.92
C ALA A 120 -12.44 5.79 -4.08
N TYR A 121 -12.16 5.39 -5.33
CA TYR A 121 -12.42 6.23 -6.51
C TYR A 121 -13.85 6.02 -7.04
N LYS A 122 -14.78 6.83 -6.55
CA LYS A 122 -16.23 6.66 -6.79
C LYS A 122 -16.66 6.57 -8.25
N PRO A 123 -16.03 7.26 -9.23
CA PRO A 123 -16.37 7.08 -10.64
C PRO A 123 -16.23 5.64 -11.14
N PHE A 124 -15.42 4.79 -10.49
CA PHE A 124 -15.24 3.39 -10.87
C PHE A 124 -15.82 2.40 -9.87
N ALA A 125 -16.71 2.84 -8.96
CA ALA A 125 -17.25 1.97 -7.92
C ALA A 125 -18.03 0.77 -8.48
N ASN A 126 -18.76 0.93 -9.59
CA ASN A 126 -19.48 -0.16 -10.25
C ASN A 126 -18.56 -1.23 -10.87
N TYR A 127 -17.29 -0.91 -11.08
CA TYR A 127 -16.28 -1.83 -11.61
C TYR A 127 -15.50 -2.53 -10.49
N TRP A 128 -16.01 -2.56 -9.25
CA TRP A 128 -15.30 -3.10 -8.09
C TRP A 128 -14.70 -4.50 -8.32
N ARG A 129 -15.37 -5.37 -9.10
CA ARG A 129 -14.84 -6.69 -9.45
C ARG A 129 -13.58 -6.64 -10.30
N GLU A 130 -13.37 -5.58 -11.07
CA GLU A 130 -12.18 -5.36 -11.91
C GLU A 130 -11.04 -4.66 -11.14
N LEU A 131 -11.19 -4.40 -9.84
CA LEU A 131 -10.20 -3.65 -9.06
C LEU A 131 -9.49 -4.56 -8.07
N VAL A 132 -8.18 -4.32 -7.91
CA VAL A 132 -7.36 -4.98 -6.89
C VAL A 132 -7.64 -4.34 -5.53
N GLY A 133 -7.74 -5.17 -4.49
CA GLY A 133 -7.91 -4.72 -3.13
C GLY A 133 -6.68 -3.99 -2.57
N ASN A 134 -6.89 -2.83 -1.97
CA ASN A 134 -5.80 -1.96 -1.49
C ASN A 134 -5.08 -2.47 -0.21
N GLY A 135 -5.56 -3.58 0.37
CA GLY A 135 -5.02 -4.18 1.60
C GLY A 135 -3.91 -5.22 1.37
N GLY A 136 -3.66 -5.62 0.13
CA GLY A 136 -2.62 -6.59 -0.20
C GLY A 136 -2.51 -6.87 -1.70
N PHE A 137 -1.28 -6.84 -2.21
CA PHE A 137 -0.97 -7.04 -3.64
C PHE A 137 0.53 -7.30 -3.82
N ILE A 138 0.92 -7.81 -4.98
CA ILE A 138 2.31 -7.95 -5.42
C ILE A 138 2.48 -7.16 -6.72
N CYS A 139 3.49 -6.31 -6.81
CA CYS A 139 3.82 -5.53 -8.00
C CYS A 139 5.20 -5.90 -8.57
N LYS A 140 5.34 -5.79 -9.89
CA LYS A 140 6.64 -5.57 -10.52
C LYS A 140 7.01 -4.08 -10.38
N SER A 141 8.27 -3.79 -10.06
CA SER A 141 8.77 -2.42 -9.93
C SER A 141 8.84 -1.72 -11.29
N GLN A 142 8.83 -0.38 -11.27
CA GLN A 142 9.06 0.47 -12.45
C GLN A 142 8.14 0.24 -13.66
N THR A 143 6.97 -0.36 -13.45
CA THR A 143 5.92 -0.47 -14.49
C THR A 143 5.23 0.88 -14.70
N PRO A 144 4.55 1.09 -15.84
CA PRO A 144 3.76 2.31 -16.04
C PRO A 144 2.77 2.58 -14.90
N LEU A 145 2.11 1.53 -14.38
CA LEU A 145 1.20 1.64 -13.24
C LEU A 145 1.91 2.16 -11.98
N THR A 146 3.01 1.55 -11.56
CA THR A 146 3.67 1.93 -10.30
C THR A 146 4.36 3.29 -10.38
N LYS A 147 4.87 3.66 -11.56
CA LYS A 147 5.41 5.00 -11.83
C LYS A 147 4.33 6.07 -11.75
N GLU A 148 3.19 5.87 -12.40
CA GLU A 148 2.08 6.82 -12.37
C GLU A 148 1.50 6.95 -10.96
N TRP A 149 1.36 5.83 -10.23
CA TRP A 149 0.89 5.85 -8.85
C TRP A 149 1.79 6.71 -7.94
N TYR A 150 3.11 6.50 -8.03
CA TYR A 150 4.06 7.29 -7.27
C TYR A 150 4.02 8.78 -7.67
N ASN A 151 3.97 9.09 -8.96
CA ASN A 151 3.96 10.46 -9.46
C ASN A 151 2.68 11.24 -9.12
N ASP A 152 1.51 10.60 -9.20
CA ASP A 152 0.23 11.18 -8.78
C ASP A 152 0.26 11.55 -7.29
N MET A 153 0.76 10.64 -6.46
CA MET A 153 0.91 10.88 -5.03
C MET A 153 1.84 12.08 -4.78
N LEU A 154 2.99 12.15 -5.44
CA LEU A 154 3.90 13.30 -5.34
C LEU A 154 3.23 14.60 -5.79
N THR A 155 2.43 14.56 -6.86
CA THR A 155 1.70 15.74 -7.35
C THR A 155 0.74 16.29 -6.29
N ILE A 156 -0.02 15.41 -5.63
CA ILE A 156 -0.91 15.82 -4.54
C ILE A 156 -0.12 16.42 -3.36
N LEU A 157 0.99 15.78 -2.99
CA LEU A 157 1.82 16.25 -1.87
C LEU A 157 2.53 17.57 -2.16
N ASN A 158 2.92 17.82 -3.41
CA ASN A 158 3.46 19.11 -3.85
C ASN A 158 2.42 20.22 -3.68
N ILE A 159 1.20 19.99 -4.17
CA ILE A 159 0.09 20.95 -4.06
C ILE A 159 -0.22 21.27 -2.59
N LYS A 160 -0.16 20.27 -1.70
CA LYS A 160 -0.56 20.41 -0.29
C LYS A 160 0.59 20.72 0.67
N LEU A 161 1.84 20.77 0.21
CA LEU A 161 3.02 20.89 1.08
C LEU A 161 2.93 22.09 2.04
N ASN A 162 2.56 23.27 1.54
CA ASN A 162 2.45 24.47 2.37
C ASN A 162 1.37 24.34 3.44
N LYS A 163 0.21 23.74 3.10
CA LYS A 163 -0.86 23.50 4.07
C LYS A 163 -0.46 22.44 5.10
N LEU A 164 0.27 21.39 4.69
CA LEU A 164 0.77 20.35 5.59
C LEU A 164 1.79 20.88 6.59
N LYS A 165 2.61 21.87 6.21
CA LYS A 165 3.51 22.55 7.14
C LYS A 165 2.74 23.34 8.20
N GLN A 166 1.65 24.00 7.82
CA GLN A 166 0.82 24.80 8.74
C GLN A 166 -0.08 23.93 9.61
N PHE A 167 -0.58 22.83 9.04
CA PHE A 167 -1.53 21.92 9.67
C PHE A 167 -1.06 20.48 9.50
N PRO A 168 0.02 20.07 10.18
CA PRO A 168 0.50 18.70 10.14
C PRO A 168 -0.48 17.78 10.88
N ALA A 169 -0.35 16.47 10.63
CA ALA A 169 -1.15 15.48 11.33
C ALA A 169 -0.87 15.54 12.84
N THR A 170 -1.94 15.46 13.62
CA THR A 170 -1.89 15.56 15.09
C THR A 170 -2.11 14.23 15.80
N PHE A 171 -2.57 13.19 15.09
CA PHE A 171 -2.76 11.84 15.61
C PHE A 171 -2.61 10.77 14.50
N PRO A 172 -2.45 9.47 14.84
CA PRO A 172 -2.12 8.40 13.88
C PRO A 172 -3.04 8.24 12.66
N GLN A 173 -4.31 8.60 12.80
CA GLN A 173 -5.35 8.45 11.78
C GLN A 173 -5.89 9.80 11.30
N ASP A 174 -5.11 10.88 11.47
CA ASP A 174 -5.53 12.20 11.05
C ASP A 174 -5.80 12.24 9.55
N CYS A 175 -6.96 12.81 9.19
CA CYS A 175 -7.46 13.01 7.85
C CYS A 175 -8.41 14.22 7.83
N ALA A 176 -8.65 14.80 6.66
CA ALA A 176 -9.50 15.99 6.51
C ALA A 176 -10.92 15.76 7.06
N GLU A 177 -11.45 14.56 6.89
CA GLU A 177 -12.80 14.18 7.35
C GLU A 177 -12.91 14.18 8.89
N VAL A 178 -11.87 13.73 9.60
CA VAL A 178 -11.87 13.68 11.08
C VAL A 178 -11.49 15.02 11.69
N SER A 179 -10.52 15.73 11.10
CA SER A 179 -10.04 17.03 11.57
C SER A 179 -10.92 18.22 11.16
N LYS A 180 -12.09 17.96 10.55
CA LYS A 180 -13.00 18.98 10.00
C LYS A 180 -12.29 19.95 9.04
N GLY A 181 -11.41 19.40 8.22
CA GLY A 181 -10.66 20.14 7.18
C GLY A 181 -9.41 20.88 7.67
N LYS A 182 -9.05 20.79 8.96
CA LYS A 182 -7.80 21.39 9.45
C LYS A 182 -6.58 20.70 8.85
N TYR A 183 -6.55 19.37 8.91
CA TYR A 183 -5.53 18.58 8.23
C TYR A 183 -5.88 18.45 6.74
N PRO A 184 -4.94 18.70 5.80
CA PRO A 184 -5.31 18.96 4.41
C PRO A 184 -5.49 17.71 3.53
N ILE A 185 -5.21 16.49 4.03
CA ILE A 185 -5.29 15.26 3.22
C ILE A 185 -6.50 14.43 3.63
N GLU A 186 -7.36 14.12 2.66
CA GLU A 186 -8.52 13.24 2.84
C GLU A 186 -8.10 11.76 2.98
N TRP A 187 -8.92 10.94 3.63
CA TRP A 187 -8.59 9.58 4.08
C TRP A 187 -7.95 8.71 3.00
N ASN A 188 -8.45 8.77 1.77
CA ASN A 188 -8.02 7.92 0.66
C ASN A 188 -7.36 8.68 -0.49
N GLU A 189 -7.01 9.95 -0.28
CA GLU A 189 -6.60 10.88 -1.34
C GLU A 189 -5.28 10.49 -2.01
N ILE A 190 -4.24 10.26 -1.21
CA ILE A 190 -2.87 10.00 -1.70
C ILE A 190 -2.61 8.53 -2.04
N ASN A 191 -3.61 7.66 -1.86
CA ASN A 191 -3.47 6.25 -2.17
C ASN A 191 -4.74 5.65 -2.78
N GLY A 192 -5.76 5.32 -1.98
CA GLY A 192 -6.90 4.52 -2.46
C GLY A 192 -7.58 5.08 -3.72
N ARG A 193 -7.73 6.40 -3.84
CA ARG A 193 -8.29 7.03 -5.06
C ARG A 193 -7.39 6.84 -6.27
N ILE A 194 -6.09 7.08 -6.10
CA ILE A 194 -5.10 6.89 -7.16
C ILE A 194 -5.06 5.41 -7.56
N PHE A 195 -4.89 4.52 -6.58
CA PHE A 195 -4.72 3.09 -6.81
C PHE A 195 -5.91 2.47 -7.56
N HIS A 196 -7.15 2.72 -7.15
CA HIS A 196 -8.32 2.21 -7.86
C HIS A 196 -8.49 2.81 -9.25
N ARG A 197 -8.19 4.10 -9.42
CA ARG A 197 -8.19 4.75 -10.74
C ARG A 197 -7.19 4.08 -11.68
N LEU A 198 -5.99 3.79 -11.20
CA LEU A 198 -4.93 3.16 -12.00
C LEU A 198 -5.16 1.67 -12.24
N CYS A 199 -5.73 0.94 -11.28
CA CYS A 199 -6.20 -0.43 -11.51
C CYS A 199 -7.17 -0.48 -12.69
N TYR A 200 -8.16 0.43 -12.72
CA TYR A 200 -9.09 0.47 -13.84
C TYR A 200 -8.41 0.87 -15.15
N LYS A 201 -7.56 1.90 -15.13
CA LYS A 201 -6.81 2.38 -16.32
C LYS A 201 -5.96 1.27 -16.95
N TYR A 202 -5.33 0.43 -16.13
CA TYR A 202 -4.42 -0.63 -16.55
C TYR A 202 -4.97 -2.04 -16.32
N LYS A 203 -6.30 -2.20 -16.38
CA LYS A 203 -6.99 -3.43 -15.97
C LYS A 203 -6.52 -4.70 -16.68
N ASP A 204 -6.09 -4.57 -17.94
CA ASP A 204 -5.57 -5.69 -18.74
C ASP A 204 -4.19 -6.20 -18.26
N THR A 205 -3.54 -5.45 -17.36
CA THR A 205 -2.24 -5.79 -16.74
C THR A 205 -2.38 -6.37 -15.33
N LEU A 206 -3.61 -6.58 -14.85
CA LEU A 206 -3.93 -7.10 -13.52
C LEU A 206 -4.12 -8.62 -13.53
N LEU A 207 -3.73 -9.27 -12.44
CA LEU A 207 -4.12 -10.63 -12.08
C LEU A 207 -4.88 -10.64 -10.75
N TYR A 208 -5.78 -11.62 -10.61
CA TYR A 208 -6.61 -11.77 -9.41
C TYR A 208 -6.46 -13.18 -8.84
N ASP A 209 -5.36 -13.41 -8.13
CA ASP A 209 -5.03 -14.72 -7.57
C ASP A 209 -4.15 -14.59 -6.30
N LEU A 210 -4.27 -13.47 -5.60
CA LEU A 210 -3.69 -13.32 -4.27
C LEU A 210 -4.68 -13.86 -3.23
N PRO A 211 -4.23 -14.59 -2.20
CA PRO A 211 -5.09 -14.96 -1.09
C PRO A 211 -5.70 -13.72 -0.42
N GLU A 212 -7.00 -13.76 -0.18
CA GLU A 212 -7.71 -12.67 0.49
C GLU A 212 -7.22 -12.51 1.94
N PRO A 213 -7.05 -11.27 2.42
CA PRO A 213 -6.79 -11.02 3.84
C PRO A 213 -8.06 -11.24 4.66
N ILE A 214 -7.89 -11.70 5.88
CA ILE A 214 -8.97 -11.84 6.85
C ILE A 214 -9.30 -10.45 7.41
N LEU A 215 -10.56 -10.02 7.21
CA LEU A 215 -11.01 -8.64 7.50
C LEU A 215 -11.73 -8.48 8.86
N ASN A 216 -11.85 -9.53 9.67
CA ASN A 216 -12.44 -9.49 11.02
C ASN A 216 -11.35 -9.48 12.12
N ASN A 217 -11.67 -8.90 13.28
CA ASN A 217 -10.89 -8.95 14.52
C ASN A 217 -9.37 -8.68 14.39
N TYR A 218 -8.98 -7.78 13.50
CA TYR A 218 -7.56 -7.48 13.22
C TYR A 218 -7.04 -6.21 13.91
N ARG A 219 -7.92 -5.45 14.56
CA ARG A 219 -7.61 -4.21 15.29
C ARG A 219 -7.43 -4.49 16.77
#